data_AF-A0A7Y5XXC8-F1
#
_entry.id   AF-A0A7Y5XXC8-F1
#
_cell.length_a   1.000
_cell.length_b   1.000
_cell.length_c   1.000
_cell.angle_alpha   90.00
_cell.angle_beta   90.00
_cell.angle_gamma   90.00
#
_symmetry.space_group_name_H-M   'P 1'
#
loop_
_entity.id
_entity.type
_entity.pdbx_description
1 polymer ?
#
loop_
_entity_poly.entity_id
_entity_poly.type
_entity_poly.pdbx_seq_one_letter_code
_entity_poly.pdbx_strand_id
1 'polypeptide(L)'
;MNRHKPLLIVDGDSFAHRYFHALPKSIRRADGGGGNLLDGVGGLLLRLWEEEKPRAVLVAWDTLTVPTYRHTALPAYQSGREFAPELLDQLDLAPQLVAAMGFVAAKADGYEADDFLAAGVAAEEGRGGSVLVASGDRDTFQLVSERTTVLQPQVGGGPLARIGPAEVRERYGVEPEQVPDFIALRGDPSDKIPGARGVGAKTAASLLAQYGTLEQALAEGRFAAEAVALRLYR
;
A
#
# COMPACT_ATOMS: atom_id res chain seq x y z
N MET A 1 -18.47 -14.00 16.56
CA MET A 1 -17.67 -13.65 15.37
C MET A 1 -16.87 -14.88 14.95
N ASN A 2 -17.02 -15.33 13.70
CA ASN A 2 -16.33 -16.50 13.18
C ASN A 2 -14.83 -16.17 13.00
N ARG A 3 -13.95 -16.71 13.85
CA ARG A 3 -12.51 -16.42 13.84
C ARG A 3 -11.77 -17.01 12.63
N HIS A 4 -12.47 -17.73 11.75
CA HIS A 4 -11.90 -18.33 10.54
C HIS A 4 -12.02 -17.45 9.29
N LYS A 5 -12.84 -16.39 9.31
CA LYS A 5 -12.97 -15.48 8.18
C LYS A 5 -11.91 -14.38 8.27
N PRO A 6 -11.28 -13.98 7.16
CA PRO A 6 -10.20 -13.00 7.18
C PRO A 6 -10.70 -11.60 7.51
N LEU A 7 -9.83 -10.78 8.07
CA LEU A 7 -9.97 -9.32 8.00
C LEU A 7 -9.62 -8.88 6.58
N LEU A 8 -10.47 -8.08 5.95
CA LEU A 8 -10.14 -7.40 4.70
C LEU A 8 -9.69 -5.98 5.02
N ILE A 9 -8.49 -5.62 4.57
CA ILE A 9 -7.93 -4.28 4.64
C ILE A 9 -7.77 -3.78 3.21
N VAL A 10 -8.27 -2.60 2.90
CA VAL A 10 -8.22 -2.02 1.55
C VAL A 10 -7.47 -0.71 1.61
N ASP A 11 -6.49 -0.57 0.72
CA ASP A 11 -5.83 0.70 0.41
C ASP A 11 -6.78 1.57 -0.42
N GLY A 12 -7.42 2.54 0.24
CA GLY A 12 -8.43 3.39 -0.34
C GLY A 12 -7.86 4.27 -1.45
N ASP A 13 -6.74 4.95 -1.19
CA ASP A 13 -6.11 5.88 -2.12
C ASP A 13 -5.62 5.18 -3.40
N SER A 14 -4.96 4.02 -3.27
CA SER A 14 -4.49 3.25 -4.44
C SER A 14 -5.63 2.90 -5.40
N PHE A 15 -6.77 2.43 -4.88
CA PHE A 15 -7.94 2.13 -5.70
C PHE A 15 -8.69 3.38 -6.15
N ALA A 16 -8.77 4.41 -5.32
CA ALA A 16 -9.41 5.66 -5.66
C ALA A 16 -8.73 6.32 -6.87
N HIS A 17 -7.40 6.42 -6.85
CA HIS A 17 -6.61 6.88 -8.00
C HIS A 17 -6.86 6.01 -9.24
N ARG A 18 -6.81 4.68 -9.09
CA ARG A 18 -7.07 3.75 -10.19
C ARG A 18 -8.43 4.02 -10.85
N TYR A 19 -9.51 4.10 -10.07
CA TYR A 19 -10.86 4.29 -10.61
C TYR A 19 -11.11 5.71 -11.10
N PHE A 20 -10.51 6.72 -10.46
CA PHE A 20 -10.58 8.09 -10.95
C PHE A 20 -10.01 8.21 -12.38
N HIS A 21 -8.92 7.51 -12.70
CA HIS A 21 -8.30 7.57 -14.02
C HIS A 21 -8.89 6.56 -15.03
N ALA A 22 -9.36 5.40 -14.56
CA ALA A 22 -9.85 4.34 -15.44
C ALA A 22 -11.33 4.51 -15.86
N LEU A 23 -12.18 5.06 -14.99
CA LEU A 23 -13.62 5.15 -15.26
C LEU A 23 -14.03 6.47 -15.94
N PRO A 24 -15.07 6.47 -16.79
CA PRO A 24 -15.50 7.66 -17.52
C PRO A 24 -15.88 8.84 -16.61
N LYS A 25 -15.40 10.04 -16.94
CA LYS A 25 -15.76 11.31 -16.26
C LYS A 25 -17.22 11.74 -16.48
N SER A 26 -17.97 11.01 -17.30
CA SER A 26 -19.41 11.20 -17.48
C SER A 26 -20.24 10.62 -16.32
N ILE A 27 -19.65 9.80 -15.45
CA ILE A 27 -20.31 9.34 -14.22
C ILE A 27 -20.33 10.52 -13.24
N ARG A 28 -21.52 11.04 -12.98
CA ARG A 28 -21.77 12.24 -12.18
C ARG A 28 -22.69 11.93 -11.00
N ARG A 29 -22.45 12.63 -9.89
CA ARG A 29 -23.33 12.67 -8.73
C ARG A 29 -24.57 13.53 -9.03
N ALA A 30 -25.61 13.41 -8.22
CA ALA A 30 -26.86 14.14 -8.40
C ALA A 30 -26.70 15.67 -8.27
N ASP A 31 -25.69 16.13 -7.53
CA ASP A 31 -25.31 17.53 -7.39
C ASP A 31 -24.42 18.06 -8.54
N GLY A 32 -24.14 17.22 -9.55
CA GLY A 32 -23.29 17.55 -10.69
C GLY A 32 -21.79 17.28 -10.47
N GLY A 33 -21.36 16.91 -9.26
CA GLY A 33 -19.98 16.55 -8.96
C GLY A 33 -19.51 15.28 -9.68
N GLY A 34 -18.19 15.07 -9.75
CA GLY A 34 -17.64 13.81 -10.23
C GLY A 34 -18.07 12.63 -9.36
N GLY A 35 -18.40 11.49 -9.96
CA GLY A 35 -18.80 10.27 -9.23
C GLY A 35 -18.05 9.01 -9.63
N ASN A 36 -17.14 9.10 -10.61
CA ASN A 36 -16.48 7.93 -11.19
C ASN A 36 -15.54 7.20 -10.22
N LEU A 37 -14.88 7.91 -9.31
CA LEU A 37 -14.06 7.29 -8.25
C LEU A 37 -14.97 6.55 -7.25
N LEU A 38 -16.01 7.22 -6.77
CA LEU A 38 -16.92 6.68 -5.76
C LEU A 38 -17.66 5.44 -6.26
N ASP A 39 -18.12 5.46 -7.50
CA ASP A 39 -18.75 4.30 -8.17
C ASP A 39 -17.78 3.10 -8.23
N GLY A 40 -16.54 3.35 -8.69
CA GLY A 40 -15.53 2.31 -8.79
C GLY A 40 -15.12 1.71 -7.44
N VAL A 41 -14.87 2.56 -6.43
CA VAL A 41 -14.52 2.13 -5.07
C VAL A 41 -15.68 1.38 -4.42
N GLY A 42 -16.91 1.89 -4.52
CA GLY A 42 -18.09 1.21 -3.98
C GLY A 42 -18.29 -0.17 -4.61
N GLY A 43 -18.17 -0.28 -5.94
CA GLY A 43 -18.26 -1.54 -6.68
C GLY A 43 -17.16 -2.53 -6.30
N LEU A 44 -15.91 -2.07 -6.11
CA LEU A 44 -14.81 -2.91 -5.61
C LEU A 44 -15.14 -3.48 -4.24
N LEU A 45 -15.56 -2.63 -3.30
CA LEU A 45 -15.80 -3.02 -1.92
C LEU A 45 -16.94 -4.05 -1.82
N LEU A 46 -18.04 -3.85 -2.57
CA LEU A 46 -19.13 -4.82 -2.65
C LEU A 46 -18.64 -6.17 -3.20
N ARG A 47 -17.92 -6.16 -4.31
CA ARG A 47 -17.38 -7.38 -4.90
C ARG A 47 -16.45 -8.12 -3.95
N LEU A 48 -15.50 -7.42 -3.31
CA LEU A 48 -14.59 -8.04 -2.34
C LEU A 48 -15.36 -8.60 -1.13
N TRP A 49 -16.39 -7.91 -0.65
CA TRP A 49 -17.24 -8.42 0.42
C TRP A 49 -17.95 -9.72 0.03
N GLU A 50 -18.50 -9.79 -1.18
CA GLU A 50 -19.22 -10.96 -1.69
C GLU A 50 -18.30 -12.16 -1.98
N GLU A 51 -17.15 -11.91 -2.62
CA GLU A 51 -16.17 -12.93 -3.04
C GLU A 51 -15.39 -13.47 -1.84
N GLU A 52 -14.82 -12.59 -1.02
CA GLU A 52 -13.90 -12.96 0.07
C GLU A 52 -14.63 -13.23 1.40
N LYS A 53 -15.88 -12.78 1.52
CA LYS A 53 -16.75 -12.98 2.70
C LYS A 53 -16.04 -12.67 4.02
N PRO A 54 -15.33 -11.53 4.14
CA PRO A 54 -14.52 -11.22 5.30
C PRO A 54 -15.38 -11.05 6.57
N ARG A 55 -14.75 -11.13 7.74
CA ARG A 55 -15.46 -10.88 9.02
C ARG A 55 -15.64 -9.39 9.32
N ALA A 56 -14.79 -8.55 8.75
CA ALA A 56 -14.78 -7.11 8.89
C ALA A 56 -13.99 -6.51 7.71
N VAL A 57 -14.28 -5.26 7.38
CA VAL A 57 -13.59 -4.50 6.35
C VAL A 57 -13.09 -3.20 6.95
N LEU A 58 -11.81 -2.91 6.72
CA LEU A 58 -11.16 -1.64 7.02
C LEU A 58 -10.65 -1.05 5.70
N VAL A 59 -10.98 0.21 5.41
CA VAL A 59 -10.48 0.94 4.25
C VAL A 59 -9.64 2.10 4.75
N ALA A 60 -8.36 2.10 4.43
CA ALA A 60 -7.40 3.09 4.88
C ALA A 60 -7.24 4.22 3.88
N TRP A 61 -6.97 5.42 4.38
CA TRP A 61 -6.86 6.63 3.58
C TRP A 61 -5.69 7.49 4.03
N ASP A 62 -5.04 8.14 3.07
CA ASP A 62 -3.98 9.11 3.28
C ASP A 62 -4.51 10.41 3.88
N THR A 63 -3.65 11.05 4.67
CA THR A 63 -3.78 12.49 4.93
C THR A 63 -3.23 13.29 3.74
N LEU A 64 -4.03 14.23 3.22
CA LEU A 64 -3.65 15.04 2.06
C LEU A 64 -3.19 16.45 2.44
N THR A 65 -3.54 16.92 3.64
CA THR A 65 -3.35 18.31 4.07
C THR A 65 -2.32 18.46 5.17
N VAL A 66 -2.07 17.41 5.95
CA VAL A 66 -1.14 17.44 7.07
C VAL A 66 0.11 16.63 6.70
N PRO A 67 1.31 17.23 6.72
CA PRO A 67 2.54 16.48 6.48
C PRO A 67 2.69 15.31 7.45
N THR A 68 3.11 14.16 6.92
CA THR A 68 3.37 12.96 7.72
C THR A 68 4.77 12.98 8.33
N TYR A 69 5.07 12.03 9.21
CA TYR A 69 6.42 11.88 9.74
C TYR A 69 7.45 11.57 8.62
N ARG A 70 7.02 10.92 7.52
CA ARG A 70 7.86 10.67 6.34
C ARG A 70 8.27 11.97 5.65
N HIS A 71 7.32 12.89 5.44
CA HIS A 71 7.60 14.21 4.87
C HIS A 71 8.59 15.03 5.73
N THR A 72 8.49 14.89 7.05
CA THR A 72 9.41 15.56 7.98
C THR A 72 10.82 14.97 7.91
N ALA A 73 10.93 13.65 7.79
CA ALA A 73 12.20 12.94 7.78
C ALA A 73 12.92 13.04 6.41
N LEU A 74 12.16 13.04 5.31
CA LEU A 74 12.67 13.19 3.95
C LEU A 74 11.84 14.27 3.21
N PRO A 75 12.28 15.55 3.17
CA PRO A 75 11.51 16.64 2.58
C PRO A 75 11.15 16.46 1.09
N ALA A 76 11.91 15.64 0.36
CA ALA A 76 11.63 15.33 -1.04
C ALA A 76 10.53 14.26 -1.20
N TYR A 77 10.19 13.52 -0.14
CA TYR A 77 9.24 12.42 -0.16
C TYR A 77 7.90 12.86 -0.77
N GLN A 78 7.47 12.15 -1.81
CA GLN A 78 6.22 12.39 -2.55
C GLN A 78 6.00 13.83 -3.06
N SER A 79 7.03 14.68 -3.03
CA SER A 79 6.91 16.10 -3.38
C SER A 79 6.48 16.29 -4.84
N GLY A 80 5.76 17.37 -5.13
CA GLY A 80 5.35 17.71 -6.50
C GLY A 80 4.24 16.83 -7.08
N ARG A 81 3.54 16.03 -6.26
CA ARG A 81 2.26 15.44 -6.64
C ARG A 81 1.22 16.56 -6.78
N GLU A 82 0.55 16.60 -7.92
CA GLU A 82 -0.57 17.51 -8.18
C GLU A 82 -1.84 16.69 -8.40
N PHE A 83 -2.89 17.03 -7.66
CA PHE A 83 -4.17 16.32 -7.72
C PHE A 83 -5.24 17.21 -8.36
N ALA A 84 -6.05 16.62 -9.24
CA ALA A 84 -7.18 17.31 -9.83
C ALA A 84 -8.20 17.69 -8.75
N PRO A 85 -8.84 18.87 -8.80
CA PRO A 85 -9.86 19.25 -7.81
C PRO A 85 -11.02 18.24 -7.69
N GLU A 86 -11.47 17.67 -8.81
CA GLU A 86 -12.50 16.60 -8.79
C GLU A 86 -12.03 15.28 -8.16
N LEU A 87 -10.72 15.04 -8.09
CA LEU A 87 -10.17 13.90 -7.37
C LEU A 87 -10.23 14.17 -5.86
N LEU A 88 -9.76 15.35 -5.44
CA LEU A 88 -9.78 15.76 -4.03
C LEU A 88 -11.20 15.76 -3.46
N ASP A 89 -12.17 16.34 -4.19
CA ASP A 89 -13.60 16.32 -3.83
C ASP A 89 -14.12 14.88 -3.61
N GLN A 90 -13.76 13.95 -4.48
CA GLN A 90 -14.18 12.56 -4.35
C GLN A 90 -13.44 11.81 -3.24
N LEU A 91 -12.15 12.10 -3.00
CA LEU A 91 -11.38 11.53 -1.89
C LEU A 91 -11.92 11.99 -0.53
N ASP A 92 -12.43 13.21 -0.42
CA ASP A 92 -13.08 13.71 0.81
C ASP A 92 -14.42 13.02 1.10
N LEU A 93 -15.11 12.55 0.05
CA LEU A 93 -16.38 11.84 0.16
C LEU A 93 -16.21 10.33 0.35
N ALA A 94 -15.12 9.75 -0.12
CA ALA A 94 -14.94 8.30 -0.13
C ALA A 94 -14.96 7.66 1.28
N PRO A 95 -14.35 8.24 2.34
CA PRO A 95 -14.50 7.73 3.71
C PRO A 95 -15.96 7.71 4.19
N GLN A 96 -16.78 8.67 3.76
CA GLN A 96 -18.20 8.73 4.13
C GLN A 96 -19.00 7.62 3.43
N LEU A 97 -18.68 7.33 2.16
CA LEU A 97 -19.23 6.18 1.45
C LEU A 97 -18.89 4.87 2.16
N VAL A 98 -17.62 4.67 2.52
CA VAL A 98 -17.16 3.48 3.27
C VAL A 98 -17.95 3.31 4.58
N ALA A 99 -18.12 4.39 5.35
CA ALA A 99 -18.88 4.36 6.58
C ALA A 99 -20.37 4.03 6.34
N ALA A 100 -20.98 4.60 5.29
CA ALA A 100 -22.37 4.32 4.92
C ALA A 100 -22.60 2.86 4.48
N MET A 101 -21.57 2.19 3.96
CA MET A 101 -21.60 0.75 3.65
C MET A 101 -21.46 -0.13 4.91
N GLY A 102 -21.24 0.45 6.09
CA GLY A 102 -21.03 -0.26 7.35
C GLY A 102 -19.60 -0.75 7.57
N PHE A 103 -18.64 -0.24 6.80
CA PHE A 103 -17.22 -0.56 6.93
C PHE A 103 -16.46 0.50 7.73
N VAL A 104 -15.28 0.14 8.23
CA VAL A 104 -14.42 1.09 8.95
C VAL A 104 -13.60 1.90 7.97
N ALA A 105 -13.72 3.22 8.00
CA ALA A 105 -12.80 4.12 7.32
C ALA A 105 -11.70 4.56 8.29
N ALA A 106 -10.45 4.19 8.01
CA ALA A 106 -9.29 4.58 8.81
C ALA A 106 -8.57 5.75 8.13
N LYS A 107 -8.55 6.90 8.80
CA LYS A 107 -7.87 8.13 8.36
C LYS A 107 -7.51 8.94 9.58
N ALA A 108 -6.27 9.42 9.67
CA ALA A 108 -5.84 10.32 10.74
C ALA A 108 -4.73 11.24 10.25
N ASP A 109 -4.65 12.44 10.82
CA ASP A 109 -3.62 13.41 10.50
C ASP A 109 -2.23 12.88 10.81
N GLY A 110 -1.28 13.13 9.90
CA GLY A 110 0.11 12.72 10.02
C GLY A 110 0.42 11.26 9.68
N TYR A 111 -0.58 10.48 9.24
CA TYR A 111 -0.45 9.08 8.84
C TYR A 111 -0.93 8.84 7.40
N GLU A 112 -0.33 7.84 6.75
CA GLU A 112 -0.71 7.36 5.42
C GLU A 112 -1.54 6.08 5.52
N ALA A 113 -2.22 5.71 4.43
CA ALA A 113 -3.01 4.49 4.32
C ALA A 113 -2.16 3.26 4.72
N ASP A 114 -0.91 3.22 4.27
CA ASP A 114 0.07 2.17 4.56
C ASP A 114 0.28 1.92 6.06
N ASP A 115 0.22 2.98 6.87
CA ASP A 115 0.39 2.86 8.33
C ASP A 115 -0.78 2.10 8.96
N PHE A 116 -2.00 2.38 8.49
CA PHE A 116 -3.20 1.65 8.93
C PHE A 116 -3.23 0.23 8.39
N LEU A 117 -2.73 0.01 7.17
CA LEU A 117 -2.57 -1.33 6.60
C LEU A 117 -1.66 -2.18 7.48
N ALA A 118 -0.45 -1.69 7.75
CA ALA A 118 0.53 -2.38 8.58
C ALA A 118 0.01 -2.62 10.01
N ALA A 119 -0.61 -1.61 10.63
CA ALA A 119 -1.18 -1.75 11.97
C ALA A 119 -2.32 -2.78 12.03
N GLY A 120 -3.19 -2.79 11.02
CA GLY A 120 -4.30 -3.73 10.93
C GLY A 120 -3.82 -5.18 10.72
N VAL A 121 -2.81 -5.37 9.86
CA VAL A 121 -2.17 -6.67 9.64
C VAL A 121 -1.57 -7.19 10.94
N ALA A 122 -0.69 -6.40 11.57
CA ALA A 122 -0.02 -6.78 12.81
C ALA A 122 -1.02 -7.13 13.94
N ALA A 123 -2.09 -6.34 14.07
CA ALA A 123 -3.11 -6.58 15.08
C ALA A 123 -3.92 -7.86 14.84
N GLU A 124 -4.23 -8.20 13.59
CA GLU A 124 -4.99 -9.42 13.25
C GLU A 124 -4.12 -10.68 13.34
N GLU A 125 -2.88 -10.62 12.86
CA GLU A 125 -1.94 -11.72 12.99
C GLU A 125 -1.57 -12.00 14.45
N GLY A 126 -1.38 -10.96 15.26
CA GLY A 126 -1.09 -11.08 16.69
C GLY A 126 -2.18 -11.80 17.49
N ARG A 127 -3.42 -11.84 16.98
CA ARG A 127 -4.52 -12.65 17.54
C ARG A 127 -4.76 -13.98 16.81
N GLY A 128 -3.84 -14.38 15.93
CA GLY A 128 -3.90 -15.63 15.17
C GLY A 128 -4.91 -15.63 14.03
N GLY A 129 -5.34 -14.45 13.56
CA GLY A 129 -6.24 -14.30 12.42
C GLY A 129 -5.53 -14.44 11.08
N SER A 130 -6.26 -14.18 10.00
CA SER A 130 -5.75 -14.06 8.64
C SER A 130 -6.23 -12.76 8.02
N VAL A 131 -5.45 -12.23 7.07
CA VAL A 131 -5.67 -10.91 6.48
C VAL A 131 -5.62 -11.00 4.96
N LEU A 132 -6.52 -10.27 4.32
CA LEU A 132 -6.43 -9.94 2.90
C LEU A 132 -6.18 -8.44 2.81
N VAL A 133 -5.09 -8.06 2.15
CA VAL A 133 -4.75 -6.65 1.91
C VAL A 133 -5.01 -6.35 0.43
N ALA A 134 -6.01 -5.56 0.09
CA ALA A 134 -6.24 -5.15 -1.28
C ALA A 134 -5.50 -3.83 -1.55
N SER A 135 -4.51 -3.85 -2.43
CA SER A 135 -3.78 -2.64 -2.85
C SER A 135 -3.16 -2.82 -4.24
N GLY A 136 -3.05 -1.72 -4.99
CA GLY A 136 -2.23 -1.61 -6.19
C GLY A 136 -0.76 -1.33 -5.90
N ASP A 137 -0.45 -0.84 -4.71
CA ASP A 137 0.90 -0.53 -4.29
C ASP A 137 1.69 -1.81 -4.00
N ARG A 138 2.92 -1.86 -4.49
CA ARG A 138 3.83 -2.99 -4.32
C ARG A 138 4.58 -2.92 -3.01
N ASP A 139 4.58 -1.78 -2.33
CA ASP A 139 5.21 -1.64 -1.02
C ASP A 139 4.46 -2.48 0.02
N THR A 140 3.16 -2.73 -0.19
CA THR A 140 2.36 -3.66 0.62
C THR A 140 2.86 -5.11 0.59
N PHE A 141 3.77 -5.47 -0.32
CA PHE A 141 4.37 -6.82 -0.33
C PHE A 141 5.20 -7.11 0.91
N GLN A 142 5.66 -6.07 1.61
CA GLN A 142 6.29 -6.22 2.93
C GLN A 142 5.35 -6.80 3.99
N LEU A 143 4.03 -6.71 3.79
CA LEU A 143 3.01 -7.19 4.73
C LEU A 143 2.67 -8.67 4.50
N VAL A 144 3.16 -9.27 3.42
CA VAL A 144 2.83 -10.65 3.04
C VAL A 144 3.46 -11.64 4.01
N SER A 145 2.67 -12.64 4.40
CA SER A 145 3.11 -13.70 5.33
C SER A 145 2.33 -15.00 5.04
N GLU A 146 2.53 -16.03 5.87
CA GLU A 146 1.69 -17.24 5.87
C GLU A 146 0.20 -16.96 6.21
N ARG A 147 -0.09 -15.81 6.83
CA ARG A 147 -1.44 -15.40 7.27
C ARG A 147 -1.99 -14.20 6.52
N THR A 148 -1.15 -13.50 5.76
CA THR A 148 -1.51 -12.28 5.03
C THR A 148 -1.25 -12.44 3.55
N THR A 149 -2.30 -12.26 2.75
CA THR A 149 -2.23 -12.28 1.28
C THR A 149 -2.58 -10.90 0.73
N VAL A 150 -1.77 -10.39 -0.22
CA VAL A 150 -2.11 -9.16 -0.94
C VAL A 150 -2.95 -9.49 -2.17
N LEU A 151 -4.07 -8.78 -2.35
CA LEU A 151 -4.96 -8.83 -3.52
C LEU A 151 -4.60 -7.66 -4.45
N GLN A 152 -3.80 -7.93 -5.47
CA GLN A 152 -3.26 -6.92 -6.37
C GLN A 152 -4.05 -6.82 -7.68
N PRO A 153 -4.43 -5.61 -8.13
CA PRO A 153 -5.01 -5.39 -9.45
C PRO A 153 -4.08 -5.82 -10.59
N GLN A 154 -4.64 -6.52 -11.57
CA GLN A 154 -3.92 -6.92 -12.77
C GLN A 154 -3.96 -5.83 -13.86
N VAL A 155 -2.91 -5.81 -14.68
CA VAL A 155 -2.86 -5.00 -15.91
C VAL A 155 -3.84 -5.62 -16.92
N GLY A 156 -4.67 -4.79 -17.55
CA GLY A 156 -5.70 -5.27 -18.49
C GLY A 156 -7.04 -5.63 -17.85
N GLY A 157 -7.17 -5.53 -16.51
CA GLY A 157 -8.40 -5.89 -15.79
C GLY A 157 -8.46 -7.38 -15.44
N GLY A 158 -9.59 -7.82 -14.87
CA GLY A 158 -9.78 -9.19 -14.40
C GLY A 158 -9.72 -9.36 -12.87
N PRO A 159 -9.76 -10.60 -12.38
CA PRO A 159 -9.67 -10.91 -10.95
C PRO A 159 -8.38 -10.36 -10.34
N LEU A 160 -8.42 -10.02 -9.05
CA LEU A 160 -7.21 -9.60 -8.33
C LEU A 160 -6.24 -10.78 -8.20
N ALA A 161 -4.97 -10.53 -8.49
CA ALA A 161 -3.90 -11.48 -8.25
C ALA A 161 -3.71 -11.67 -6.74
N ARG A 162 -3.51 -12.91 -6.30
CA ARG A 162 -3.12 -13.21 -4.92
C ARG A 162 -1.61 -13.26 -4.85
N ILE A 163 -1.04 -12.42 -4.00
CA ILE A 163 0.40 -12.32 -3.78
C ILE A 163 0.68 -12.84 -2.36
N GLY A 164 1.29 -14.03 -2.29
CA GLY A 164 1.84 -14.63 -1.10
C GLY A 164 3.38 -14.62 -1.13
N PRO A 165 4.04 -15.27 -0.15
CA PRO A 165 5.50 -15.26 -0.07
C PRO A 165 6.19 -15.81 -1.32
N ALA A 166 5.59 -16.81 -1.99
CA ALA A 166 6.12 -17.39 -3.21
C ALA A 166 6.15 -16.38 -4.37
N GLU A 167 5.07 -15.63 -4.55
CA GLU A 167 4.95 -14.63 -5.61
C GLU A 167 5.88 -13.43 -5.39
N VAL A 168 6.13 -13.05 -4.12
CA VAL A 168 7.13 -12.02 -3.78
C VAL A 168 8.53 -12.50 -4.16
N ARG A 169 8.89 -13.73 -3.78
CA ARG A 169 10.19 -14.34 -4.14
C ARG A 169 10.39 -14.45 -5.64
N GLU A 170 9.37 -14.91 -6.37
CA GLU A 170 9.43 -15.01 -7.83
C GLU A 170 9.68 -13.64 -8.48
N ARG A 171 9.00 -12.61 -7.97
CA ARG A 171 9.04 -11.27 -8.57
C ARG A 171 10.33 -10.51 -8.25
N TYR A 172 10.78 -10.56 -7.00
CA TYR A 172 11.87 -9.71 -6.51
C TYR A 172 13.15 -10.47 -6.14
N GLY A 173 13.09 -11.79 -5.98
CA GLY A 173 14.23 -12.58 -5.51
C GLY A 173 14.59 -12.31 -4.05
N VAL A 174 13.63 -11.82 -3.26
CA VAL A 174 13.76 -11.55 -1.82
C VAL A 174 12.54 -12.07 -1.08
N GLU A 175 12.68 -12.30 0.22
CA GLU A 175 11.56 -12.62 1.11
C GLU A 175 10.68 -11.36 1.38
N PRO A 176 9.39 -11.52 1.73
CA PRO A 176 8.53 -10.40 2.12
C PRO A 176 9.15 -9.48 3.18
N GLU A 177 9.76 -10.05 4.22
CA GLU A 177 10.42 -9.30 5.30
C GLU A 177 11.62 -8.46 4.83
N GLN A 178 12.18 -8.78 3.66
CA GLN A 178 13.30 -8.07 3.05
C GLN A 178 12.85 -6.96 2.07
N VAL A 179 11.54 -6.83 1.79
CA VAL A 179 11.01 -5.82 0.86
C VAL A 179 11.38 -4.38 1.27
N PRO A 180 11.30 -3.97 2.56
CA PRO A 180 11.73 -2.64 2.96
C PRO A 180 13.22 -2.39 2.69
N ASP A 181 14.08 -3.36 3.02
CA ASP A 181 15.53 -3.29 2.73
C ASP A 181 15.79 -3.21 1.23
N PHE A 182 15.02 -3.96 0.45
CA PHE A 182 15.12 -4.00 -1.01
C PHE A 182 14.76 -2.65 -1.64
N ILE A 183 13.68 -2.01 -1.16
CA ILE A 183 13.28 -0.66 -1.58
C ILE A 183 14.33 0.36 -1.15
N ALA A 184 14.79 0.33 0.11
CA ALA A 184 15.81 1.22 0.62
C ALA A 184 17.12 1.15 -0.19
N LEU A 185 17.52 -0.05 -0.62
CA LEU A 185 18.71 -0.26 -1.45
C LEU A 185 18.51 0.18 -2.89
N ARG A 186 17.39 -0.19 -3.53
CA ARG A 186 17.18 0.04 -4.97
C ARG A 186 16.62 1.44 -5.29
N GLY A 187 16.04 2.09 -4.30
CA GLY A 187 15.24 3.32 -4.43
C GLY A 187 13.80 3.08 -4.87
N ASP A 188 12.98 4.11 -4.68
CA ASP A 188 11.64 4.23 -5.23
C ASP A 188 11.44 5.61 -5.88
N PRO A 189 11.46 5.69 -7.23
CA PRO A 189 11.24 6.95 -7.93
C PRO A 189 9.85 7.58 -7.71
N SER A 190 8.81 6.77 -7.48
CA SER A 190 7.42 7.24 -7.30
C SER A 190 7.26 8.03 -6.00
N ASP A 191 8.03 7.62 -4.99
CA ASP A 191 8.09 8.25 -3.67
C ASP A 191 9.31 9.16 -3.48
N LYS A 192 10.14 9.29 -4.52
CA LYS A 192 11.39 10.06 -4.53
C LYS A 192 12.41 9.58 -3.49
N ILE A 193 12.43 8.27 -3.24
CA ILE A 193 13.45 7.59 -2.46
C ILE A 193 14.65 7.29 -3.37
N PRO A 194 15.84 7.88 -3.16
CA PRO A 194 16.96 7.75 -4.08
C PRO A 194 17.58 6.34 -4.16
N GLY A 195 17.57 5.61 -3.04
CA GLY A 195 18.29 4.34 -2.92
C GLY A 195 19.80 4.49 -2.76
N ALA A 196 20.52 3.37 -2.80
CA ALA A 196 21.98 3.33 -2.80
C ALA A 196 22.55 3.57 -4.19
N ARG A 197 23.62 4.36 -4.29
CA ARG A 197 24.23 4.73 -5.58
C ARG A 197 24.68 3.50 -6.36
N GLY A 198 24.14 3.34 -7.57
CA GLY A 198 24.51 2.26 -8.49
C GLY A 198 23.89 0.90 -8.14
N VAL A 199 22.95 0.85 -7.20
CA VAL A 199 22.24 -0.37 -6.80
C VAL A 199 20.87 -0.39 -7.46
N GLY A 200 20.72 -1.22 -8.49
CA GLY A 200 19.41 -1.54 -9.05
C GLY A 200 18.78 -2.77 -8.39
N ALA A 201 17.54 -3.09 -8.77
CA ALA A 201 16.79 -4.22 -8.22
C ALA A 201 17.58 -5.55 -8.15
N LYS A 202 18.27 -5.94 -9.23
CA LYS A 202 19.07 -7.18 -9.26
C LYS A 202 20.20 -7.17 -8.23
N THR A 203 20.88 -6.04 -8.10
CA THR A 203 21.99 -5.88 -7.15
C THR A 203 21.46 -5.87 -5.72
N ALA A 204 20.34 -5.17 -5.46
CA ALA A 204 19.69 -5.16 -4.15
C ALA A 204 19.30 -6.58 -3.70
N ALA A 205 18.64 -7.35 -4.57
CA ALA A 205 18.27 -8.73 -4.28
C ALA A 205 19.50 -9.63 -4.00
N SER A 206 20.56 -9.49 -4.81
CA SER A 206 21.82 -10.23 -4.60
C SER A 206 22.47 -9.92 -3.25
N LEU A 207 22.49 -8.63 -2.87
CA LEU A 207 23.01 -8.21 -1.57
C LEU A 207 22.18 -8.78 -0.41
N LEU A 208 20.85 -8.78 -0.53
CA LEU A 208 19.98 -9.33 0.51
C LEU A 208 20.04 -10.85 0.59
N ALA A 209 20.27 -11.54 -0.53
CA ALA A 209 20.58 -12.96 -0.52
C ALA A 209 21.92 -13.27 0.18
N GLN A 210 22.91 -12.38 0.05
CA GLN A 210 24.22 -12.55 0.66
C GLN A 210 24.24 -12.21 2.16
N TYR A 211 23.67 -11.07 2.54
CA TYR A 211 23.78 -10.52 3.91
C TYR A 211 22.52 -10.72 4.75
N GLY A 212 21.41 -11.14 4.14
CA GLY A 212 20.11 -11.30 4.81
C GLY A 212 19.36 -9.99 5.04
N THR A 213 20.03 -8.92 5.50
CA THR A 213 19.41 -7.62 5.78
C THR A 213 20.30 -6.45 5.37
N LEU A 214 19.70 -5.26 5.23
CA LEU A 214 20.43 -4.01 5.04
C LEU A 214 21.40 -3.77 6.21
N GLU A 215 20.97 -3.97 7.46
CA GLU A 215 21.82 -3.75 8.63
C GLU A 215 23.07 -4.63 8.62
N GLN A 216 22.95 -5.90 8.23
CA GLN A 216 24.10 -6.78 8.11
C GLN A 216 25.04 -6.35 6.97
N ALA A 217 24.50 -5.91 5.83
CA ALA A 217 25.33 -5.36 4.75
C ALA A 217 26.11 -4.12 5.22
N LEU A 218 25.47 -3.23 5.99
CA LEU A 218 26.12 -2.05 6.57
C LEU A 218 27.19 -2.43 7.60
N ALA A 219 26.94 -3.43 8.44
CA ALA A 219 27.90 -3.93 9.43
C ALA A 219 29.17 -4.51 8.78
N GLU A 220 29.02 -5.14 7.61
CA GLU A 220 30.11 -5.66 6.77
C GLU A 220 30.80 -4.56 5.91
N GLY A 221 30.51 -3.28 6.19
CA GLY A 221 31.18 -2.14 5.58
C GLY A 221 30.66 -1.73 4.20
N ARG A 222 29.53 -2.30 3.73
CA ARG A 222 28.87 -1.83 2.52
C ARG A 222 28.21 -0.47 2.77
N PHE A 223 28.22 0.40 1.76
CA PHE A 223 27.51 1.69 1.78
C PHE A 223 27.82 2.59 3.00
N ALA A 224 29.03 2.53 3.56
CA ALA A 224 29.39 3.28 4.76
C ALA A 224 29.10 4.79 4.65
N ALA A 225 29.28 5.37 3.46
CA ALA A 225 28.98 6.78 3.19
C ALA A 225 27.47 7.10 3.11
N GLU A 226 26.63 6.10 2.87
CA GLU A 226 25.19 6.23 2.66
C GLU A 226 24.36 5.60 3.80
N ALA A 227 25.00 5.00 4.80
CA ALA A 227 24.36 4.18 5.83
C ALA A 227 23.21 4.88 6.56
N VAL A 228 23.37 6.15 6.91
CA VAL A 228 22.31 6.95 7.58
C VAL A 228 21.12 7.14 6.65
N ALA A 229 21.36 7.44 5.38
CA ALA A 229 20.31 7.65 4.40
C ALA A 229 19.56 6.35 4.09
N LEU A 230 20.27 5.24 3.92
CA LEU A 230 19.65 3.94 3.65
C LEU A 230 18.78 3.46 4.80
N ARG A 231 19.18 3.73 6.06
CA ARG A 231 18.32 3.46 7.23
C ARG A 231 17.06 4.31 7.27
N LEU A 232 17.14 5.54 6.77
CA LEU A 232 15.97 6.42 6.66
C LEU A 232 15.01 5.95 5.56
N TYR A 233 15.53 5.36 4.48
CA TYR A 233 14.73 4.89 3.35
C TYR A 233 14.03 3.55 3.59
N ARG A 234 14.43 2.84 4.65
CA ARG A 234 13.88 1.54 5.05
C ARG A 234 12.69 1.74 5.98
#